data_AF-A0A9N9KE06-F1
#
_entry.id   AF-A0A9N9KE06-F1
#
_cell.length_a   1.000
_cell.length_b   1.000
_cell.length_c   1.000
_cell.angle_alpha   90.00
_cell.angle_beta   90.00
_cell.angle_gamma   90.00
#
_symmetry.space_group_name_H-M   'P 1'
#
loop_
_entity.id
_entity.type
_entity.pdbx_description
1 polymer ?
#
loop_
_entity_poly.entity_id
_entity_poly.type
_entity_poly.pdbx_seq_one_letter_code
_entity_poly.pdbx_strand_id
1 'polypeptide(L)'
;MSSTDLRAKQMIWDCDTHYDITTFDKQTHSHLLHVIRSILKKPPKNNPEECLFLLCAPKRGDSLQEFISLLEAQGDFHVKLLERYDDFIWKAHQQNIAENSEHYAPDTHYPLIMQAYWR
;
A
#
# COMPACT_ATOMS: atom_id res chain seq x y z
N MET A 1 -2.76 -7.15 -32.44
CA MET A 1 -2.48 -6.37 -31.22
C MET A 1 -3.83 -5.96 -30.63
N SER A 2 -4.20 -6.45 -29.44
CA SER A 2 -5.47 -6.01 -28.84
C SER A 2 -5.29 -4.57 -28.36
N SER A 3 -6.16 -3.67 -28.81
CA SER A 3 -6.19 -2.29 -28.33
C SER A 3 -6.66 -2.29 -26.87
N THR A 4 -5.76 -1.98 -25.93
CA THR A 4 -6.14 -1.74 -24.54
C THR A 4 -6.81 -0.36 -24.45
N ASP A 5 -8.10 -0.32 -24.16
CA ASP A 5 -8.84 0.93 -23.92
C ASP A 5 -8.50 1.46 -22.52
N LEU A 6 -7.65 2.48 -22.47
CA LEU A 6 -7.24 3.15 -21.22
C LEU A 6 -8.17 4.32 -20.94
N ARG A 7 -8.83 4.32 -19.77
CA ARG A 7 -9.69 5.42 -19.32
C ARG A 7 -9.32 5.87 -17.92
N ALA A 8 -9.35 7.18 -17.69
CA ALA A 8 -9.25 7.77 -16.37
C ALA A 8 -10.63 8.19 -15.87
N LYS A 9 -10.92 7.94 -14.58
CA LYS A 9 -12.10 8.42 -13.87
C LYS A 9 -11.71 8.83 -12.48
N GLN A 10 -12.35 9.88 -11.96
CA GLN A 10 -12.17 10.29 -10.57
C GLN A 10 -12.94 9.34 -9.65
N MET A 11 -12.28 8.89 -8.59
CA MET A 11 -12.89 8.09 -7.53
C MET A 11 -12.59 8.78 -6.21
N ILE A 12 -13.62 9.34 -5.59
CA ILE A 12 -13.51 10.06 -4.32
C ILE A 12 -13.65 9.05 -3.19
N TRP A 13 -12.67 8.99 -2.30
CA TRP A 13 -12.66 8.03 -1.18
C TRP A 13 -13.28 8.60 0.08
N ASP A 14 -13.23 9.93 0.23
CA ASP A 14 -13.86 10.72 1.29
C ASP A 14 -14.16 12.12 0.72
N CYS A 15 -15.33 12.70 1.04
CA CYS A 15 -15.77 13.99 0.53
C CYS A 15 -15.26 15.19 1.33
N ASP A 16 -14.80 14.98 2.57
CA ASP A 16 -14.56 16.07 3.51
C ASP A 16 -13.09 16.35 3.83
N THR A 17 -12.16 15.63 3.20
CA THR A 17 -10.76 15.66 3.64
C THR A 17 -9.75 15.96 2.55
N HIS A 18 -8.92 16.99 2.81
CA HIS A 18 -7.76 17.38 2.02
C HIS A 18 -6.54 16.56 2.50
N TYR A 19 -6.20 15.45 1.85
CA TYR A 19 -5.04 14.65 2.25
C TYR A 19 -4.01 14.49 1.14
N ASP A 20 -2.75 14.68 1.49
CA ASP A 20 -1.62 14.51 0.57
C ASP A 20 -1.33 13.03 0.24
N ILE A 21 -1.53 12.08 1.17
CA ILE A 21 -1.32 10.64 0.95
C ILE A 21 -2.23 9.79 1.89
N THR A 22 -3.00 8.88 1.29
CA THR A 22 -4.17 8.18 1.87
C THR A 22 -3.89 7.09 2.91
N THR A 23 -2.63 6.68 3.09
CA THR A 23 -2.29 5.64 4.08
C THR A 23 -1.83 6.20 5.40
N PHE A 24 -1.56 7.50 5.48
CA PHE A 24 -0.97 8.12 6.67
C PHE A 24 -2.02 8.53 7.69
N ASP A 25 -3.19 8.96 7.24
CA ASP A 25 -4.28 9.28 8.13
C ASP A 25 -5.10 8.03 8.48
N LYS A 26 -5.01 7.64 9.75
CA LYS A 26 -5.72 6.50 10.33
C LYS A 26 -7.24 6.63 10.18
N GLN A 27 -7.79 7.84 10.11
CA GLN A 27 -9.23 8.04 9.95
C GLN A 27 -9.72 7.54 8.58
N THR A 28 -8.86 7.55 7.56
CA THR A 28 -9.19 7.09 6.20
C THR A 28 -9.01 5.59 5.98
N HIS A 29 -8.38 4.86 6.90
CA HIS A 29 -8.07 3.43 6.71
C HIS A 29 -9.31 2.58 6.44
N SER A 30 -10.42 2.86 7.14
CA SER A 30 -11.69 2.17 6.95
C SER A 30 -12.30 2.47 5.56
N HIS A 31 -12.23 3.71 5.10
CA HIS A 31 -12.68 4.13 3.77
C HIS A 31 -11.83 3.47 2.68
N LEU A 32 -10.50 3.47 2.82
CA LEU A 32 -9.59 2.80 1.90
C LEU A 32 -9.87 1.30 1.82
N LEU A 33 -10.07 0.64 2.97
CA LEU A 33 -10.47 -0.78 3.00
C LEU A 33 -11.80 -1.01 2.25
N HIS A 34 -12.79 -0.16 2.47
CA HIS A 34 -14.09 -0.26 1.79
C HIS A 34 -13.93 -0.14 0.26
N VAL A 35 -13.12 0.82 -0.21
CA VAL A 35 -12.81 1.01 -1.62
C VAL A 35 -12.12 -0.21 -2.22
N ILE A 36 -11.08 -0.71 -1.54
CA ILE A 36 -10.34 -1.93 -1.94
C ILE A 36 -11.29 -3.11 -2.11
N ARG A 37 -12.17 -3.36 -1.13
CA ARG A 37 -13.17 -4.45 -1.21
C ARG A 37 -14.19 -4.26 -2.33
N SER A 38 -14.54 -3.01 -2.66
CA SER A 38 -15.54 -2.72 -3.68
C SER A 38 -15.00 -2.91 -5.10
N ILE A 39 -13.70 -2.66 -5.30
CA ILE A 39 -13.04 -2.77 -6.59
C ILE A 39 -12.53 -4.20 -6.82
N LEU A 40 -11.94 -4.80 -5.79
CA LEU A 40 -11.31 -6.10 -5.89
C LEU A 40 -12.35 -7.19 -5.64
N LYS A 41 -12.75 -7.87 -6.70
CA LYS A 41 -13.68 -8.99 -6.63
C LYS A 41 -12.92 -10.28 -6.33
N LYS A 42 -13.42 -11.08 -5.39
CA LYS A 42 -12.88 -12.41 -5.12
C LYS A 42 -13.07 -13.30 -6.36
N PRO A 43 -12.01 -13.89 -6.93
CA PRO A 43 -12.14 -14.75 -8.10
C PRO A 43 -12.85 -16.06 -7.73
N PRO A 44 -13.56 -16.72 -8.67
CA PRO A 44 -14.24 -18.00 -8.42
C PRO A 44 -13.28 -19.15 -8.09
N LYS A 45 -12.03 -19.05 -8.56
CA LYS A 45 -10.93 -19.94 -8.22
C LYS A 45 -9.79 -19.09 -7.69
N ASN A 46 -9.43 -19.29 -6.43
CA ASN A 46 -8.27 -18.64 -5.85
C ASN A 46 -7.01 -19.34 -6.38
N ASN A 47 -6.11 -18.60 -7.03
CA ASN A 47 -4.71 -18.97 -7.08
C ASN A 47 -4.02 -18.26 -5.91
N PRO A 48 -3.60 -18.97 -4.85
CA PRO A 48 -3.05 -18.34 -3.65
C PRO A 48 -1.78 -17.52 -3.92
N GLU A 49 -1.12 -17.72 -5.07
CA GLU A 49 0.16 -17.07 -5.40
C GLU A 49 0.01 -15.76 -6.19
N GLU A 50 -1.20 -15.41 -6.65
CA GLU A 50 -1.40 -14.19 -7.44
C GLU A 50 -1.63 -12.98 -6.53
N CYS A 51 -0.72 -12.02 -6.59
CA CYS A 51 -0.83 -10.76 -5.87
C CYS A 51 -2.03 -9.96 -6.41
N LEU A 52 -2.94 -9.59 -5.52
CA LEU A 52 -4.17 -8.89 -5.86
C LEU A 52 -3.97 -7.39 -6.03
N PHE A 53 -3.26 -6.77 -5.09
CA PHE A 53 -2.88 -5.36 -5.19
C PHE A 53 -1.60 -5.06 -4.42
N LEU A 54 -0.96 -3.98 -4.83
CA LEU A 54 0.25 -3.44 -4.23
C LEU A 54 -0.05 -2.08 -3.61
N LEU A 55 0.51 -1.84 -2.43
CA LEU A 55 0.49 -0.54 -1.79
C LEU A 55 1.93 -0.16 -1.42
N CYS A 56 2.36 0.99 -1.93
CA CYS A 56 3.69 1.54 -1.68
C CYS A 56 3.55 2.72 -0.73
N ALA A 57 3.98 2.55 0.52
CA ALA A 57 3.90 3.60 1.53
C ALA A 57 5.03 3.47 2.56
N PRO A 58 5.59 4.58 3.04
CA PRO A 58 6.39 4.60 4.25
C PRO A 58 5.60 4.11 5.46
N LYS A 59 6.33 3.67 6.50
CA LYS A 59 5.73 3.14 7.72
C LYS A 59 4.87 4.18 8.45
N ARG A 60 5.40 5.40 8.59
CA ARG A 60 4.82 6.55 9.31
C ARG A 60 4.27 6.19 10.68
N GLY A 61 5.19 5.99 11.62
CA GLY A 61 4.88 5.49 12.96
C GLY A 61 4.36 4.07 12.89
N ASP A 62 3.09 3.87 13.22
CA ASP A 62 2.36 2.60 13.17
C ASP A 62 1.23 2.61 12.13
N SER A 63 1.04 3.70 11.38
CA SER A 63 -0.11 3.87 10.48
C SER A 63 -0.21 2.77 9.41
N LEU A 64 0.89 2.47 8.70
CA LEU A 64 0.89 1.37 7.74
C LEU A 64 0.58 0.01 8.40
N GLN A 65 1.11 -0.21 9.60
CA GLN A 65 0.92 -1.47 10.33
C GLN A 65 -0.53 -1.63 10.82
N GLU A 66 -1.16 -0.55 11.27
CA GLU A 66 -2.58 -0.55 11.63
C GLU A 66 -3.46 -0.83 10.42
N PHE A 67 -3.15 -0.25 9.25
CA PHE A 67 -3.88 -0.54 8.02
C PHE A 67 -3.76 -2.02 7.62
N ILE A 68 -2.55 -2.59 7.69
CA ILE A 68 -2.31 -4.03 7.45
C ILE A 68 -3.14 -4.87 8.44
N SER A 69 -3.13 -4.50 9.72
CA SER A 69 -3.86 -5.22 10.76
C SER A 69 -5.37 -5.16 10.52
N LEU A 70 -5.89 -4.00 10.11
CA LEU A 70 -7.29 -3.81 9.74
C LEU A 70 -7.69 -4.68 8.54
N LEU A 71 -6.82 -4.78 7.53
CA LEU A 71 -7.03 -5.59 6.34
C LEU A 71 -7.03 -7.09 6.66
N GLU A 72 -6.06 -7.57 7.44
CA GLU A 72 -5.98 -8.98 7.84
C GLU A 72 -7.08 -9.40 8.83
N ALA A 73 -7.55 -8.47 9.69
CA ALA A 73 -8.67 -8.70 10.60
C ALA A 73 -9.99 -9.02 9.89
N GLN A 74 -10.12 -8.66 8.60
CA GLN A 74 -11.28 -9.06 7.80
C GLN A 74 -11.30 -10.57 7.49
N GLY A 75 -10.16 -11.26 7.62
CA GLY A 75 -10.04 -12.68 7.33
C GLY A 75 -9.99 -13.05 5.84
N ASP A 76 -10.25 -12.10 4.95
CA ASP A 76 -10.27 -12.31 3.50
C ASP A 76 -8.88 -12.19 2.84
N PHE A 77 -7.94 -11.53 3.51
CA PHE A 77 -6.64 -11.16 2.94
C PHE A 77 -5.48 -11.75 3.72
N HIS A 78 -4.42 -12.11 3.00
CA HIS A 78 -3.09 -12.34 3.55
C HIS A 78 -2.16 -11.24 3.04
N VAL A 79 -1.36 -10.66 3.93
CA VAL A 79 -0.46 -9.56 3.58
C VAL A 79 1.00 -9.99 3.73
N LYS A 80 1.82 -9.63 2.74
CA LYS A 80 3.28 -9.71 2.79
C LYS A 80 3.86 -8.31 2.68
N LEU A 81 4.75 -7.94 3.60
CA LEU A 81 5.45 -6.66 3.57
C LEU A 81 6.89 -6.87 3.11
N LEU A 82 7.28 -6.18 2.04
CA LEU A 82 8.63 -6.19 1.51
C LEU A 82 9.33 -4.89 1.89
N GLU A 83 10.40 -5.03 2.68
CA GLU A 83 11.29 -3.92 2.99
C GLU A 83 12.35 -3.77 1.89
N ARG A 84 13.15 -4.81 1.63
CA ARG A 84 14.10 -4.82 0.52
C ARG A 84 13.47 -5.44 -0.72
N TYR A 85 12.78 -4.63 -1.51
CA TYR A 85 12.12 -5.05 -2.76
C TYR A 85 12.96 -4.82 -4.02
N ASP A 86 13.97 -3.96 -3.96
CA ASP A 86 14.89 -3.67 -5.06
C ASP A 86 16.28 -3.31 -4.52
N ASP A 87 17.34 -3.86 -5.12
CA ASP A 87 18.72 -3.71 -4.64
C ASP A 87 19.27 -2.29 -4.85
N PHE A 88 18.89 -1.62 -5.95
CA PHE A 88 19.30 -0.25 -6.21
C PHE A 88 18.64 0.70 -5.22
N ILE A 89 17.34 0.54 -4.99
CA ILE A 89 16.59 1.34 -4.02
C ILE A 89 17.07 1.07 -2.60
N TRP A 90 17.34 -0.19 -2.23
CA TRP A 90 17.89 -0.53 -0.93
C TRP A 90 19.28 0.10 -0.71
N LYS A 91 20.16 0.05 -1.71
CA LYS A 91 21.46 0.71 -1.63
C LYS A 91 21.33 2.22 -1.43
N ALA A 92 20.44 2.87 -2.19
CA ALA A 92 20.16 4.30 -2.03
C ALA A 92 19.59 4.64 -0.65
N HIS A 93 18.69 3.81 -0.12
CA HIS A 93 18.15 3.93 1.22
C HIS A 93 19.25 3.89 2.29
N GLN A 94 20.13 2.89 2.23
CA GLN A 94 21.26 2.75 3.17
C GLN A 94 22.22 3.93 3.09
N GLN A 95 22.53 4.41 1.88
CA GLN A 95 23.38 5.57 1.69
C GLN A 95 22.76 6.83 2.31
N ASN A 96 21.46 7.06 2.12
CA ASN A 96 20.79 8.22 2.69
C ASN A 96 20.69 8.17 4.23
N ILE A 97 20.56 6.98 4.82
CA ILE A 97 20.67 6.83 6.28
C ILE A 97 22.06 7.24 6.77
N ALA A 98 23.12 6.85 6.06
CA ALA A 98 24.49 7.09 6.48
C ALA A 98 24.94 8.55 6.25
N GLU A 99 24.54 9.16 5.13
CA GLU A 99 25.13 10.41 4.63
C GLU A 99 24.18 11.61 4.70
N ASN A 100 22.86 11.38 4.71
CA ASN A 100 21.84 12.44 4.62
C ASN A 100 20.80 12.34 5.76
N SER A 101 21.19 11.87 6.95
CA SER A 101 20.27 11.61 8.06
C SER A 101 19.49 12.85 8.54
N GLU A 102 20.01 14.06 8.27
CA GLU A 102 19.33 15.33 8.57
C GLU A 102 18.14 15.64 7.65
N HIS A 103 18.09 15.01 6.47
CA HIS A 103 17.05 15.22 5.46
C HIS A 103 16.29 13.93 5.12
N TYR A 104 16.76 12.78 5.59
CA TYR A 104 16.19 11.48 5.32
C TYR A 104 15.81 10.74 6.60
N ALA A 105 14.52 10.75 6.90
CA ALA A 105 13.90 9.89 7.90
C ALA A 105 13.25 8.65 7.23
N PRO A 106 13.76 7.42 7.44
CA PRO A 106 13.18 6.20 6.89
C PRO A 106 11.67 6.06 7.10
N ASP A 107 11.21 6.41 8.30
CA ASP A 107 9.81 6.30 8.70
C ASP A 107 8.86 7.11 7.78
N THR A 108 9.31 8.24 7.26
CA THR A 108 8.50 9.13 6.42
C THR A 108 8.85 9.09 4.94
N HIS A 109 10.05 8.62 4.58
CA HIS A 109 10.59 8.69 3.22
C HIS A 109 10.84 7.35 2.55
N TYR A 110 11.10 6.27 3.30
CA TYR A 110 11.36 4.96 2.69
C TYR A 110 10.06 4.22 2.45
N PRO A 111 9.62 4.02 1.19
CA PRO A 111 8.40 3.28 0.94
C PRO A 111 8.65 1.79 1.14
N LEU A 112 7.71 1.12 1.80
CA LEU A 112 7.64 -0.33 1.86
C LEU A 112 6.63 -0.81 0.81
N ILE A 113 6.80 -2.03 0.30
CA ILE A 113 5.82 -2.64 -0.61
C ILE A 113 4.97 -3.65 0.16
N MET A 114 3.71 -3.31 0.35
CA MET A 114 2.69 -4.21 0.86
C MET A 114 2.05 -4.96 -0.31
N GLN A 115 2.11 -6.29 -0.28
CA GLN A 115 1.46 -7.19 -1.22
C GLN A 115 0.28 -7.86 -0.52
N ALA A 116 -0.91 -7.76 -1.09
CA ALA A 116 -2.10 -8.42 -0.56
C ALA A 116 -2.56 -9.54 -1.49
N TYR A 117 -2.99 -10.65 -0.89
CA TYR A 117 -3.44 -11.87 -1.55
C TYR A 117 -4.79 -12.28 -0.98
N TRP A 118 -5.64 -12.91 -1.79
CA TRP A 118 -6.85 -13.54 -1.27
C TRP A 118 -6.49 -14.76 -0.42
N ARG A 119 -7.16 -14.91 0.73
CA ARG A 119 -7.23 -16.19 1.46
C ARG A 119 -8.27 -17.13 0.81
#